data_AF-A0A849ZGT6-F1
#
_entry.id   AF-A0A849ZGT6-F1
#
_cell.length_a   1.000
_cell.length_b   1.000
_cell.length_c   1.000
_cell.angle_alpha   90.00
_cell.angle_beta   90.00
_cell.angle_gamma   90.00
#
_symmetry.space_group_name_H-M   'P 1'
#
loop_
_entity.id
_entity.type
_entity.pdbx_description
1 polymer ?
#
loop_
_entity_poly.entity_id
_entity_poly.type
_entity_poly.pdbx_seq_one_letter_code
_entity_poly.pdbx_strand_id
1 'polypeptide(L)'
;MYISLDRIDVQLSPRDGKPRLIQTDHRLASEVAERPGLSTIAALIRCLNPRRMYPDAEVFYSCAHEPPAFLREAVMLCGAAVVVGDDLSVVERPFHGRVGDAEEIDRVANAALDGLVGALLSDSTSSEFGLLVKREAALFRDGFPSEDDDVRFWTAVLELGALAGSAVRMAKAGSWFYDREAIGTTPFNFRCSFDRGPATANLFGKAVKFLRACGGGDEPSALVKLLVAKAS
;
A
#
# COMPACT_ATOMS: atom_id res chain seq x y z
N MET A 1 -12.71 -8.89 -5.13
CA MET A 1 -12.90 -7.43 -5.05
C MET A 1 -11.84 -6.86 -4.10
N TYR A 2 -10.92 -6.02 -4.57
CA TYR A 2 -9.96 -5.31 -3.69
C TYR A 2 -10.54 -3.97 -3.22
N ILE A 3 -10.23 -3.61 -1.98
CA ILE A 3 -10.94 -2.59 -1.22
C ILE A 3 -10.24 -1.22 -1.39
N SER A 4 -11.01 -0.13 -1.32
CA SER A 4 -10.48 1.24 -1.24
C SER A 4 -9.34 1.33 -0.23
N LEU A 5 -8.21 1.97 -0.58
CA LEU A 5 -7.07 2.09 0.34
C LEU A 5 -7.10 3.37 1.20
N ASP A 6 -7.97 4.32 0.87
CA ASP A 6 -8.02 5.65 1.49
C ASP A 6 -9.31 5.93 2.27
N ARG A 7 -10.19 4.93 2.41
CA ARG A 7 -11.45 5.04 3.16
C ARG A 7 -11.51 4.05 4.33
N ILE A 8 -12.33 4.40 5.31
CA ILE A 8 -12.72 3.49 6.40
C ILE A 8 -14.11 2.97 6.07
N ASP A 9 -14.29 1.65 6.09
CA ASP A 9 -15.54 1.03 5.64
C ASP A 9 -16.64 1.15 6.69
N VAL A 10 -16.31 0.90 7.97
CA VAL A 10 -17.25 1.04 9.08
C VAL A 10 -16.59 1.74 10.25
N GLN A 11 -17.30 2.71 10.83
CA GLN A 11 -16.92 3.38 12.07
C GLN A 11 -17.95 3.05 13.14
N LEU A 12 -17.49 2.53 14.28
CA LEU A 12 -18.32 2.22 15.43
C LEU A 12 -17.95 3.11 16.61
N SER A 13 -18.95 3.46 17.41
CA SER A 13 -18.83 4.22 18.66
C SER A 13 -19.36 3.35 19.81
N PRO A 14 -18.55 2.42 20.33
CA PRO A 14 -18.96 1.49 21.37
C PRO A 14 -19.15 2.18 22.72
N ARG A 15 -19.76 1.46 23.66
CA ARG A 15 -20.09 1.99 25.01
C ARG A 15 -18.88 2.30 25.88
N ASP A 16 -17.72 1.69 25.59
CA ASP A 16 -16.45 1.97 26.26
C ASP A 16 -15.83 3.32 25.83
N GLY A 17 -16.44 4.01 24.85
CA GLY A 17 -16.02 5.31 24.37
C GLY A 17 -14.81 5.29 23.43
N LYS A 18 -14.27 4.10 23.08
CA LYS A 18 -13.13 3.98 22.15
C LYS A 18 -13.61 3.77 20.73
N PRO A 19 -13.34 4.68 19.78
CA PRO A 19 -13.75 4.48 18.39
C PRO A 19 -13.15 3.20 17.81
N ARG A 20 -13.95 2.45 17.05
CA ARG A 20 -13.49 1.24 16.34
C ARG A 20 -13.68 1.42 14.85
N LEU A 21 -12.61 1.19 14.09
CA LEU A 21 -12.56 1.39 12.65
C LEU A 21 -12.36 0.03 11.99
N ILE A 22 -13.31 -0.39 11.16
CA ILE A 22 -13.29 -1.69 10.51
C ILE A 22 -12.92 -1.50 9.05
N GLN A 23 -11.98 -2.35 8.62
CA GLN A 23 -11.49 -2.52 7.27
C GLN A 23 -11.91 -3.92 6.82
N THR A 24 -12.85 -4.04 5.89
CA THR A 24 -13.31 -5.35 5.41
C THR A 24 -12.39 -5.88 4.31
N ASP A 25 -12.33 -7.20 4.19
CA ASP A 25 -11.71 -7.92 3.08
C ASP A 25 -12.55 -9.16 2.74
N HIS A 26 -13.21 -9.09 1.58
CA HIS A 26 -14.12 -10.13 1.11
C HIS A 26 -13.43 -11.15 0.20
N ARG A 27 -12.11 -11.05 0.01
CA ARG A 27 -11.36 -12.01 -0.82
C ARG A 27 -11.26 -13.36 -0.12
N LEU A 28 -11.27 -14.42 -0.92
CA LEU A 28 -10.91 -15.76 -0.48
C LEU A 28 -9.43 -15.81 -0.11
N ALA A 29 -9.07 -16.73 0.80
CA ALA A 29 -7.67 -16.95 1.18
C ALA A 29 -6.77 -17.26 -0.02
N SER A 30 -7.29 -17.97 -1.04
CA SER A 30 -6.58 -18.26 -2.28
C SER A 30 -6.31 -17.02 -3.13
N GLU A 31 -7.27 -16.09 -3.23
CA GLU A 31 -7.08 -14.82 -3.95
C GLU A 31 -6.05 -13.93 -3.26
N VAL A 32 -6.05 -13.93 -1.91
CA VAL A 32 -5.03 -13.24 -1.10
C VAL A 32 -3.65 -13.84 -1.37
N ALA A 33 -3.56 -15.17 -1.39
CA ALA A 33 -2.32 -15.93 -1.56
C ALA A 33 -1.75 -15.87 -2.99
N GLU A 34 -2.57 -15.62 -4.00
CA GLU A 34 -2.13 -15.50 -5.39
C GLU A 34 -1.19 -14.30 -5.60
N ARG A 35 -1.40 -13.22 -4.84
CA ARG A 35 -0.61 -11.97 -4.94
C ARG A 35 -0.14 -11.50 -3.56
N PRO A 36 0.76 -12.23 -2.89
CA PRO A 36 1.08 -11.99 -1.49
C PRO A 36 1.65 -10.59 -1.25
N GLY A 37 2.57 -10.12 -2.10
CA GLY A 37 3.14 -8.77 -2.00
C GLY A 37 2.09 -7.65 -2.11
N LEU A 38 1.14 -7.79 -3.06
CA LEU A 38 0.03 -6.84 -3.22
C LEU A 38 -0.90 -6.86 -2.01
N SER A 39 -1.29 -8.06 -1.57
CA SER A 39 -2.19 -8.27 -0.44
C SER A 39 -1.61 -7.70 0.85
N THR A 40 -0.31 -7.94 1.11
CA THR A 40 0.38 -7.43 2.29
C THR A 40 0.43 -5.90 2.28
N ILE A 41 0.89 -5.26 1.19
CA ILE A 41 0.98 -3.81 1.17
C ILE A 41 -0.41 -3.15 1.28
N ALA A 42 -1.44 -3.72 0.65
CA ALA A 42 -2.81 -3.25 0.77
C ALA A 42 -3.32 -3.33 2.22
N ALA A 43 -3.07 -4.44 2.93
CA ALA A 43 -3.45 -4.60 4.33
C ALA A 43 -2.69 -3.62 5.25
N LEU A 44 -1.38 -3.47 5.06
CA LEU A 44 -0.58 -2.49 5.80
C LEU A 44 -1.15 -1.07 5.63
N ILE A 45 -1.47 -0.66 4.39
CA ILE A 45 -2.05 0.66 4.12
C ILE A 45 -3.40 0.83 4.82
N ARG A 46 -4.30 -0.16 4.67
CA ARG A 46 -5.64 -0.13 5.26
C ARG A 46 -5.63 -0.12 6.79
N CYS A 47 -4.61 -0.70 7.43
CA CYS A 47 -4.48 -0.65 8.88
C CYS A 47 -3.78 0.62 9.39
N LEU A 48 -2.73 1.09 8.70
CA LEU A 48 -1.92 2.23 9.15
C LEU A 48 -2.58 3.59 8.85
N ASN A 49 -3.33 3.72 7.76
CA ASN A 49 -4.02 4.97 7.42
C ASN A 49 -5.04 5.41 8.49
N PRO A 50 -5.99 4.56 8.92
CA PRO A 50 -6.93 4.91 9.97
C PRO A 50 -6.23 5.29 11.27
N ARG A 51 -5.12 4.62 11.63
CA ARG A 51 -4.34 4.96 12.84
C ARG A 51 -3.66 6.32 12.74
N ARG A 52 -3.22 6.74 11.55
CA ARG A 52 -2.69 8.10 11.33
C ARG A 52 -3.78 9.16 11.50
N MET A 53 -4.99 8.87 11.02
CA MET A 53 -6.12 9.80 11.08
C MET A 53 -6.80 9.86 12.46
N TYR A 54 -6.81 8.72 13.18
CA TYR A 54 -7.48 8.54 14.46
C TYR A 54 -6.55 7.76 15.42
N PRO A 55 -5.55 8.43 16.02
CA PRO A 55 -4.52 7.75 16.84
C PRO A 55 -5.08 6.96 18.03
N ASP A 56 -6.23 7.37 18.57
CA ASP A 56 -6.88 6.75 19.72
C ASP A 56 -7.87 5.63 19.34
N ALA A 57 -8.09 5.40 18.05
CA ALA A 57 -9.05 4.40 17.58
C ALA A 57 -8.44 2.99 17.51
N GLU A 58 -9.25 1.98 17.80
CA GLU A 58 -8.91 0.59 17.57
C GLU A 58 -9.23 0.22 16.12
N VAL A 59 -8.29 -0.44 15.43
CA VAL A 59 -8.46 -0.84 14.03
C VAL A 59 -8.65 -2.34 13.92
N PHE A 60 -9.68 -2.75 13.18
CA PHE A 60 -10.02 -4.14 12.93
C PHE A 60 -9.98 -4.41 11.43
N TYR A 61 -9.32 -5.50 11.05
CA TYR A 61 -9.30 -6.05 9.70
C TYR A 61 -10.23 -7.27 9.66
N SER A 62 -11.41 -7.09 9.10
CA SER A 62 -12.47 -8.10 9.05
C SER A 62 -12.40 -8.87 7.74
N CYS A 63 -12.04 -10.14 7.82
CA CYS A 63 -11.97 -11.05 6.68
C CYS A 63 -13.24 -11.91 6.62
N ALA A 64 -13.79 -12.11 5.42
CA ALA A 64 -14.89 -13.07 5.22
C ALA A 64 -14.45 -14.53 5.51
N HIS A 65 -13.16 -14.82 5.29
CA HIS A 65 -12.55 -16.13 5.48
C HIS A 65 -11.24 -16.02 6.26
N GLU A 66 -10.80 -17.13 6.85
CA GLU A 66 -9.51 -17.20 7.53
C GLU A 66 -8.36 -16.77 6.57
N PRO A 67 -7.64 -15.68 6.85
CA PRO A 67 -6.61 -15.20 5.94
C PRO A 67 -5.31 -16.02 6.07
N PRO A 68 -4.48 -16.07 5.01
CA PRO A 68 -3.14 -16.63 5.10
C PRO A 68 -2.32 -16.03 6.25
N ALA A 69 -1.41 -16.83 6.82
CA ALA A 69 -0.61 -16.43 7.98
C ALA A 69 0.14 -15.10 7.78
N PHE A 70 0.73 -14.90 6.60
CA PHE A 70 1.47 -13.67 6.28
C PHE A 70 0.59 -12.41 6.37
N LEU A 71 -0.69 -12.49 6.01
CA LEU A 71 -1.60 -11.34 6.04
C LEU A 71 -1.97 -11.03 7.49
N ARG A 72 -2.27 -12.06 8.28
CA ARG A 72 -2.55 -11.93 9.72
C ARG A 72 -1.38 -11.28 10.45
N GLU A 73 -0.16 -11.74 10.18
CA GLU A 73 1.06 -11.15 10.74
C GLU A 73 1.22 -9.69 10.37
N ALA A 74 1.01 -9.33 9.09
CA ALA A 74 1.08 -7.94 8.64
C ALA A 74 0.04 -7.04 9.32
N VAL A 75 -1.21 -7.50 9.46
CA VAL A 75 -2.28 -6.76 10.16
C VAL A 75 -1.95 -6.56 11.63
N MET A 76 -1.52 -7.63 12.32
CA MET A 76 -1.15 -7.56 13.73
C MET A 76 0.04 -6.61 13.93
N LEU A 77 1.00 -6.59 13.03
CA LEU A 77 2.16 -5.70 13.10
C LEU A 77 1.75 -4.21 13.07
N CYS A 78 0.68 -3.87 12.37
CA CYS A 78 0.11 -2.52 12.38
C CYS A 78 -0.62 -2.16 13.69
N GLY A 79 -0.71 -3.10 14.64
CA GLY A 79 -1.52 -2.96 15.84
C GLY A 79 -3.01 -3.02 15.56
N ALA A 80 -3.42 -3.74 14.51
CA ALA A 80 -4.82 -4.01 14.21
C ALA A 80 -5.19 -5.45 14.60
N ALA A 81 -6.48 -5.71 14.83
CA ALA A 81 -7.00 -7.04 15.10
C ALA A 81 -7.50 -7.71 13.82
N VAL A 82 -7.29 -9.02 13.66
CA VAL A 82 -7.96 -9.79 12.61
C VAL A 82 -9.26 -10.35 13.16
N VAL A 83 -10.36 -10.12 12.45
CA VAL A 83 -11.67 -10.70 12.70
C VAL A 83 -12.04 -11.57 11.51
N VAL A 84 -12.65 -12.73 11.75
CA VAL A 84 -13.07 -13.65 10.68
C VAL A 84 -14.56 -13.91 10.76
N GLY A 85 -15.23 -13.80 9.62
CA GLY A 85 -16.69 -13.93 9.49
C GLY A 85 -17.43 -12.61 9.64
N ASP A 86 -18.76 -12.69 9.58
CA ASP A 86 -19.65 -11.52 9.55
C ASP A 86 -20.06 -11.02 10.94
N ASP A 87 -19.68 -11.76 12.00
CA ASP A 87 -20.02 -11.38 13.37
C ASP A 87 -19.07 -10.29 13.90
N LEU A 88 -19.46 -9.05 13.67
CA LEU A 88 -18.74 -7.89 14.20
C LEU A 88 -18.88 -7.74 15.72
N SER A 89 -19.68 -8.55 16.43
CA SER A 89 -19.76 -8.47 17.90
C SER A 89 -18.43 -8.81 18.59
N VAL A 90 -17.52 -9.51 17.91
CA VAL A 90 -16.16 -9.75 18.43
C VAL A 90 -15.37 -8.46 18.65
N VAL A 91 -15.72 -7.37 17.93
CA VAL A 91 -15.09 -6.06 18.12
C VAL A 91 -15.49 -5.44 19.46
N GLU A 92 -16.52 -5.95 20.15
CA GLU A 92 -16.91 -5.50 21.51
C GLU A 92 -15.95 -5.95 22.61
N ARG A 93 -14.92 -6.71 22.27
CA ARG A 93 -13.89 -7.19 23.21
C ARG A 93 -12.63 -6.33 23.13
N PRO A 94 -11.95 -6.08 24.26
CA PRO A 94 -10.71 -5.34 24.26
C PRO A 94 -9.65 -5.99 23.35
N PHE A 95 -8.99 -5.16 22.53
CA PHE A 95 -7.87 -5.60 21.71
C PHE A 95 -6.61 -5.79 22.56
N HIS A 96 -5.92 -6.93 22.39
CA HIS A 96 -4.68 -7.27 23.11
C HIS A 96 -3.51 -7.60 22.18
N GLY A 97 -3.50 -7.08 20.95
CA GLY A 97 -2.42 -7.36 20.01
C GLY A 97 -1.14 -6.56 20.29
N ARG A 98 0.00 -7.15 19.95
CA ARG A 98 1.29 -6.45 19.90
C ARG A 98 1.29 -5.49 18.72
N VAL A 99 1.75 -4.26 18.94
CA VAL A 99 2.07 -3.31 17.86
C VAL A 99 3.55 -3.48 17.50
N GLY A 100 3.85 -3.64 16.22
CA GLY A 100 5.22 -3.64 15.72
C GLY A 100 5.87 -2.27 15.80
N ASP A 101 7.21 -2.23 15.87
CA ASP A 101 7.92 -0.97 15.69
C ASP A 101 7.96 -0.53 14.21
N ALA A 102 8.44 0.69 13.95
CA ALA A 102 8.51 1.22 12.60
C ALA A 102 9.47 0.42 11.70
N GLU A 103 10.57 -0.11 12.23
CA GLU A 103 11.54 -0.86 11.46
C GLU A 103 11.01 -2.23 11.04
N GLU A 104 10.21 -2.88 11.89
CA GLU A 104 9.50 -4.11 11.55
C GLU A 104 8.49 -3.85 10.42
N ILE A 105 7.71 -2.76 10.50
CA ILE A 105 6.75 -2.37 9.45
C ILE A 105 7.49 -2.08 8.14
N ASP A 106 8.58 -1.32 8.19
CA ASP A 106 9.42 -0.99 7.03
C ASP A 106 9.94 -2.27 6.36
N ARG A 107 10.41 -3.23 7.14
CA ARG A 107 10.93 -4.51 6.63
C ARG A 107 9.86 -5.30 5.91
N VAL A 108 8.68 -5.44 6.49
CA VAL A 108 7.55 -6.16 5.86
C VAL A 108 7.08 -5.43 4.60
N ALA A 109 7.00 -4.10 4.63
CA ALA A 109 6.62 -3.31 3.47
C ALA A 109 7.62 -3.45 2.31
N ASN A 110 8.93 -3.36 2.58
CA ASN A 110 9.96 -3.56 1.54
C ASN A 110 9.91 -4.98 0.98
N ALA A 111 9.81 -6.02 1.82
CA ALA A 111 9.71 -7.40 1.35
C ALA A 111 8.46 -7.64 0.49
N ALA A 112 7.31 -7.09 0.88
CA ALA A 112 6.08 -7.18 0.12
C ALA A 112 6.18 -6.48 -1.25
N LEU A 113 6.78 -5.29 -1.29
CA LEU A 113 6.96 -4.52 -2.52
C LEU A 113 7.97 -5.15 -3.47
N ASP A 114 9.03 -5.75 -2.92
CA ASP A 114 10.02 -6.50 -3.71
C ASP A 114 9.41 -7.76 -4.30
N GLY A 115 8.61 -8.49 -3.51
CA GLY A 115 7.84 -9.63 -4.00
C GLY A 115 6.83 -9.25 -5.08
N LEU A 116 6.14 -8.11 -4.92
CA LEU A 116 5.23 -7.57 -5.94
C LEU A 116 5.99 -7.26 -7.24
N VAL A 117 7.11 -6.54 -7.18
CA VAL A 117 7.92 -6.21 -8.36
C VAL A 117 8.48 -7.47 -9.02
N GLY A 118 8.97 -8.43 -8.24
CA GLY A 118 9.43 -9.72 -8.75
C GLY A 118 8.34 -10.48 -9.52
N ALA A 119 7.12 -10.52 -8.98
CA ALA A 119 5.98 -11.13 -9.67
C ALA A 119 5.63 -10.40 -10.98
N LEU A 120 5.65 -9.06 -10.97
CA LEU A 120 5.40 -8.25 -12.16
C LEU A 120 6.45 -8.43 -13.27
N LEU A 121 7.70 -8.75 -12.88
CA LEU A 121 8.81 -8.96 -13.79
C LEU A 121 8.99 -10.42 -14.23
N SER A 122 8.34 -11.38 -13.56
CA SER A 122 8.56 -12.82 -13.78
C SER A 122 8.45 -13.27 -15.24
N ASP A 123 7.51 -12.69 -15.99
CA ASP A 123 7.29 -12.97 -17.42
C ASP A 123 7.79 -11.85 -18.35
N SER A 124 8.66 -10.94 -17.87
CA SER A 124 9.10 -9.76 -18.60
C SER A 124 10.61 -9.71 -18.75
N THR A 125 11.09 -9.41 -19.97
CA THR A 125 12.51 -9.09 -20.22
C THR A 125 12.83 -7.61 -19.95
N SER A 126 11.88 -6.85 -19.40
CA SER A 126 12.03 -5.42 -19.17
C SER A 126 12.74 -5.17 -17.83
N SER A 127 13.52 -4.10 -17.73
CA SER A 127 13.90 -3.56 -16.41
C SER A 127 12.67 -3.01 -15.68
N GLU A 128 12.80 -2.74 -14.39
CA GLU A 128 11.77 -2.10 -13.55
C GLU A 128 11.25 -0.82 -14.19
N PHE A 129 12.17 0.04 -14.62
CA PHE A 129 11.84 1.30 -15.27
C PHE A 129 11.19 1.07 -16.65
N GLY A 130 11.69 0.09 -17.41
CA GLY A 130 11.10 -0.27 -18.70
C GLY A 130 9.66 -0.78 -18.55
N LEU A 131 9.39 -1.60 -17.53
CA LEU A 131 8.04 -2.10 -17.24
C LEU A 131 7.12 -0.99 -16.74
N LEU A 132 7.62 -0.07 -15.91
CA LEU A 132 6.87 1.11 -15.47
C LEU A 132 6.36 1.92 -16.67
N VAL A 133 7.26 2.30 -17.59
CA VAL A 133 6.90 3.07 -18.79
C VAL A 133 5.92 2.30 -19.68
N LYS A 134 6.11 0.97 -19.83
CA LYS A 134 5.16 0.14 -20.59
C LYS A 134 3.77 0.12 -19.97
N ARG A 135 3.66 0.08 -18.65
CA ARG A 135 2.35 0.11 -17.95
C ARG A 135 1.67 1.46 -18.04
N GLU A 136 2.42 2.56 -17.89
CA GLU A 136 1.89 3.91 -18.13
C GLU A 136 1.36 4.06 -19.56
N ALA A 137 2.12 3.61 -20.56
CA ALA A 137 1.70 3.62 -21.96
C ALA A 137 0.46 2.75 -22.22
N ALA A 138 0.35 1.60 -21.53
CA ALA A 138 -0.84 0.75 -21.60
C ALA A 138 -2.08 1.48 -21.05
N LEU A 139 -1.96 2.22 -19.94
CA LEU A 139 -3.07 3.01 -19.39
C LEU A 139 -3.53 4.12 -20.35
N PHE A 140 -2.61 4.79 -21.04
CA PHE A 140 -2.97 5.76 -22.08
C PHE A 140 -3.71 5.14 -23.26
N ARG A 141 -3.34 3.91 -23.65
CA ARG A 141 -3.95 3.20 -24.79
C ARG A 141 -5.28 2.56 -24.43
N ASP A 142 -5.33 1.89 -23.29
CA ASP A 142 -6.42 1.00 -22.89
C ASP A 142 -7.44 1.70 -21.97
N GLY A 143 -7.11 2.91 -21.49
CA GLY A 143 -7.91 3.71 -20.57
C GLY A 143 -7.47 3.57 -19.11
N PHE A 144 -7.73 4.63 -18.35
CA PHE A 144 -7.44 4.69 -16.92
C PHE A 144 -8.56 4.03 -16.11
N PRO A 145 -8.23 3.25 -15.06
CA PRO A 145 -9.24 2.76 -14.14
C PRO A 145 -9.93 3.93 -13.41
N SER A 146 -11.26 3.89 -13.30
CA SER A 146 -12.03 4.84 -12.49
C SER A 146 -11.81 4.56 -11.00
N GLU A 147 -11.94 5.59 -10.14
CA GLU A 147 -12.01 5.40 -8.69
C GLU A 147 -13.23 4.57 -8.26
N ASP A 148 -14.27 4.49 -9.08
CA ASP A 148 -15.42 3.60 -8.83
C ASP A 148 -15.06 2.12 -9.01
N ASP A 149 -13.99 1.82 -9.77
CA ASP A 149 -13.36 0.49 -9.84
C ASP A 149 -12.14 0.47 -8.91
N ASP A 150 -12.42 0.55 -7.60
CA ASP A 150 -11.43 0.54 -6.52
C ASP A 150 -10.37 -0.55 -6.73
N VAL A 151 -10.80 -1.73 -7.21
CA VAL A 151 -9.94 -2.88 -7.44
C VAL A 151 -8.84 -2.54 -8.43
N ARG A 152 -9.22 -2.13 -9.64
CA ARG A 152 -8.27 -1.85 -10.71
C ARG A 152 -7.48 -0.58 -10.41
N PHE A 153 -8.13 0.43 -9.82
CA PHE A 153 -7.50 1.69 -9.47
C PHE A 153 -6.36 1.48 -8.47
N TRP A 154 -6.65 0.90 -7.30
CA TRP A 154 -5.64 0.73 -6.26
C TRP A 154 -4.57 -0.30 -6.63
N THR A 155 -4.93 -1.34 -7.39
CA THR A 155 -3.92 -2.25 -7.95
C THR A 155 -2.94 -1.49 -8.83
N ALA A 156 -3.44 -0.65 -9.74
CA ALA A 156 -2.57 0.17 -10.60
C ALA A 156 -1.71 1.15 -9.79
N VAL A 157 -2.25 1.80 -8.76
CA VAL A 157 -1.48 2.67 -7.85
C VAL A 157 -0.31 1.92 -7.23
N LEU A 158 -0.57 0.74 -6.66
CA LEU A 158 0.42 -0.04 -5.95
C LEU A 158 1.50 -0.59 -6.89
N GLU A 159 1.11 -1.09 -8.05
CA GLU A 159 2.06 -1.61 -9.05
C GLU A 159 2.95 -0.50 -9.63
N LEU A 160 2.37 0.64 -10.02
CA LEU A 160 3.14 1.77 -10.53
C LEU A 160 4.09 2.33 -9.48
N GLY A 161 3.61 2.51 -8.24
CA GLY A 161 4.44 3.00 -7.13
C GLY A 161 5.57 2.03 -6.78
N ALA A 162 5.29 0.71 -6.74
CA ALA A 162 6.29 -0.32 -6.46
C ALA A 162 7.38 -0.36 -7.54
N LEU A 163 6.99 -0.34 -8.82
CA LEU A 163 7.94 -0.29 -9.95
C LEU A 163 8.77 1.00 -9.93
N ALA A 164 8.15 2.15 -9.64
CA ALA A 164 8.87 3.41 -9.50
C ALA A 164 9.91 3.36 -8.36
N GLY A 165 9.53 2.82 -7.20
CA GLY A 165 10.43 2.67 -6.06
C GLY A 165 11.60 1.73 -6.37
N SER A 166 11.32 0.60 -7.00
CA SER A 166 12.36 -0.33 -7.40
C SER A 166 13.31 0.27 -8.44
N ALA A 167 12.78 0.99 -9.43
CA ALA A 167 13.60 1.69 -10.42
C ALA A 167 14.53 2.75 -9.80
N VAL A 168 14.06 3.52 -8.81
CA VAL A 168 14.92 4.45 -8.06
C VAL A 168 15.96 3.67 -7.24
N ARG A 169 15.55 2.60 -6.55
CA ARG A 169 16.45 1.78 -5.73
C ARG A 169 17.62 1.21 -6.55
N MET A 170 17.35 0.70 -7.74
CA MET A 170 18.38 0.15 -8.64
C MET A 170 19.41 1.20 -9.07
N ALA A 171 19.02 2.47 -9.16
CA ALA A 171 19.91 3.54 -9.57
C ALA A 171 20.65 4.23 -8.40
N LYS A 172 20.01 4.33 -7.22
CA LYS A 172 20.48 5.22 -6.14
C LYS A 172 20.45 4.62 -4.73
N ALA A 173 20.20 3.32 -4.60
CA ALA A 173 19.76 2.71 -3.35
C ALA A 173 18.50 3.40 -2.78
N GLY A 174 18.01 2.89 -1.65
CA GLY A 174 16.84 3.44 -0.98
C GLY A 174 15.88 2.38 -0.50
N SER A 175 14.95 2.80 0.35
CA SER A 175 13.99 1.89 0.97
C SER A 175 12.67 2.59 1.23
N TRP A 176 11.61 1.80 1.20
CA TRP A 176 10.31 2.23 1.71
C TRP A 176 10.39 2.39 3.22
N PHE A 177 9.66 3.36 3.76
CA PHE A 177 9.47 3.51 5.19
C PHE A 177 8.05 3.99 5.51
N TYR A 178 7.57 3.59 6.67
CA TYR A 178 6.33 4.03 7.26
C TYR A 178 6.50 5.45 7.81
N ASP A 179 5.76 6.38 7.24
CA ASP A 179 5.74 7.77 7.64
C ASP A 179 4.47 8.07 8.42
N ARG A 180 4.61 8.12 9.75
CA ARG A 180 3.52 8.40 10.70
C ARG A 180 2.94 9.80 10.51
N GLU A 181 3.76 10.75 10.08
CA GLU A 181 3.43 12.18 9.98
C GLU A 181 3.11 12.61 8.55
N ALA A 182 3.27 11.72 7.57
CA ALA A 182 3.01 12.03 6.17
C ALA A 182 1.65 12.70 5.98
N ILE A 183 1.59 13.65 5.07
CA ILE A 183 0.34 14.21 4.55
C ILE A 183 0.15 13.59 3.17
N GLY A 184 -0.73 12.59 3.07
CA GLY A 184 -0.94 11.86 1.84
C GLY A 184 -1.77 10.60 2.00
N THR A 185 -2.25 10.11 0.85
CA THR A 185 -3.17 8.99 0.69
C THR A 185 -2.61 7.66 1.22
N THR A 186 -1.30 7.46 1.19
CA THR A 186 -0.65 6.24 1.69
C THR A 186 0.29 6.56 2.85
N PRO A 187 0.51 5.63 3.78
CA PRO A 187 1.40 5.80 4.94
C PRO A 187 2.86 5.50 4.59
N PHE A 188 3.18 5.13 3.35
CA PHE A 188 4.53 4.76 2.94
C PHE A 188 5.13 5.83 2.03
N ASN A 189 6.37 6.21 2.35
CA ASN A 189 7.23 7.05 1.52
C ASN A 189 8.51 6.30 1.16
N PHE A 190 9.21 6.79 0.14
CA PHE A 190 10.47 6.21 -0.31
C PHE A 190 11.63 7.12 0.07
N ARG A 191 12.59 6.59 0.84
CA ARG A 191 13.83 7.29 1.21
C ARG A 191 14.92 6.95 0.20
N CYS A 192 15.54 7.96 -0.37
CA CYS A 192 16.62 7.82 -1.35
C CYS A 192 17.62 8.99 -1.22
N SER A 193 18.58 9.07 -2.13
CA SER A 193 19.50 10.21 -2.23
C SER A 193 19.18 11.09 -3.44
N PHE A 194 19.15 12.41 -3.24
CA PHE A 194 18.96 13.40 -4.31
C PHE A 194 19.86 14.61 -4.06
N ASP A 195 20.54 15.09 -5.10
CA ASP A 195 21.38 16.30 -5.06
C ASP A 195 22.33 16.35 -3.84
N ARG A 196 23.07 15.25 -3.63
CA ARG A 196 24.04 15.03 -2.52
C ARG A 196 23.47 14.91 -1.11
N GLY A 197 22.15 14.91 -0.95
CA GLY A 197 21.47 14.77 0.35
C GLY A 197 20.47 13.62 0.42
N PRO A 198 20.00 13.28 1.63
CA PRO A 198 18.83 12.41 1.78
C PRO A 198 17.59 13.10 1.23
N ALA A 199 16.72 12.34 0.58
CA ALA A 199 15.47 12.81 0.04
C ALA A 199 14.35 11.79 0.28
N THR A 200 13.14 12.32 0.39
CA THR A 200 11.91 11.53 0.53
C THR A 200 11.05 11.77 -0.70
N ALA A 201 10.55 10.69 -1.30
CA ALA A 201 9.65 10.72 -2.45
C ALA A 201 8.35 9.98 -2.13
N ASN A 202 7.22 10.63 -2.42
CA ASN A 202 5.89 10.00 -2.31
C ASN A 202 5.50 9.36 -3.65
N LEU A 203 6.01 8.16 -3.89
CA LEU A 203 5.86 7.46 -5.18
C LEU A 203 4.42 6.94 -5.39
N PHE A 204 3.75 6.47 -4.33
CA PHE A 204 2.33 6.12 -4.42
C PHE A 204 1.46 7.35 -4.65
N GLY A 205 1.73 8.46 -3.96
CA GLY A 205 1.03 9.72 -4.19
C GLY A 205 1.19 10.23 -5.62
N LYS A 206 2.37 10.03 -6.24
CA LYS A 206 2.57 10.33 -7.67
C LYS A 206 1.70 9.42 -8.56
N ALA A 207 1.65 8.12 -8.27
CA ALA A 207 0.77 7.18 -9.00
C ALA A 207 -0.73 7.52 -8.84
N VAL A 208 -1.18 7.91 -7.65
CA VAL A 208 -2.57 8.37 -7.42
C VAL A 208 -2.88 9.59 -8.28
N LYS A 209 -2.01 10.61 -8.28
CA LYS A 209 -2.20 11.82 -9.10
C LYS A 209 -2.25 11.49 -10.59
N PHE A 210 -1.34 10.64 -11.06
CA PHE A 210 -1.31 10.19 -12.45
C PHE A 210 -2.63 9.55 -12.89
N LEU A 211 -3.16 8.63 -12.09
CA LEU A 211 -4.42 7.95 -12.42
C LEU A 211 -5.63 8.90 -12.34
N ARG A 212 -5.71 9.76 -11.31
CA ARG A 212 -6.79 10.74 -11.14
C ARG A 212 -6.83 11.80 -12.24
N ALA A 213 -5.66 12.20 -12.74
CA ALA A 213 -5.55 13.17 -13.82
C ALA A 213 -5.80 12.55 -15.21
N CYS A 214 -5.90 11.21 -15.31
CA CYS A 214 -5.92 10.47 -16.58
C CYS A 214 -4.69 10.79 -17.47
N GLY A 215 -3.51 10.84 -16.84
CA GLY A 215 -2.31 11.39 -17.45
C GLY A 215 -2.30 12.92 -17.44
N GLY A 216 -1.13 13.55 -17.53
CA GLY A 216 -1.05 15.01 -17.37
C GLY A 216 0.28 15.54 -16.87
N GLY A 217 1.39 14.87 -17.20
CA GLY A 217 2.71 15.24 -16.67
C GLY A 217 2.97 14.71 -15.26
N ASP A 218 2.04 13.90 -14.73
CA ASP A 218 2.16 13.26 -13.42
C ASP A 218 2.69 11.84 -13.48
N GLU A 219 3.27 11.41 -14.60
CA GLU A 219 3.80 10.06 -14.79
C GLU A 219 4.83 9.72 -13.69
N PRO A 220 4.66 8.59 -12.97
CA PRO A 220 5.68 8.10 -12.04
C PRO A 220 7.06 7.97 -12.69
N SER A 221 7.15 7.57 -13.96
CA SER A 221 8.41 7.49 -14.69
C SER A 221 9.13 8.83 -14.84
N ALA A 222 8.39 9.95 -14.95
CA ALA A 222 8.98 11.28 -14.98
C ALA A 222 9.64 11.63 -13.63
N LEU A 223 9.00 11.27 -12.51
CA LEU A 223 9.59 11.41 -11.18
C LEU A 223 10.84 10.54 -11.01
N VAL A 224 10.81 9.28 -11.47
CA VAL A 224 12.00 8.41 -11.45
C VAL A 224 13.14 9.05 -12.25
N LYS A 225 12.89 9.54 -13.47
CA LYS A 225 13.91 10.23 -14.28
C LYS A 225 14.51 11.43 -13.54
N LEU A 226 13.66 12.26 -12.91
CA LEU A 226 14.12 13.40 -12.13
C LEU A 226 15.03 12.96 -10.98
N LEU A 227 14.58 11.97 -10.20
CA LEU A 227 15.32 11.46 -9.05
C LEU A 227 16.64 10.84 -9.47
N VAL A 228 16.71 10.20 -10.64
CA VAL A 228 17.92 9.53 -11.14
C VAL A 228 18.90 10.50 -11.82
N ALA A 229 18.42 11.48 -12.59
CA ALA A 229 19.23 12.33 -13.47
C ALA A 229 20.29 13.20 -12.77
N LYS A 230 20.08 13.62 -11.51
CA LYS A 230 21.03 14.48 -10.77
C LYS A 230 22.16 13.70 -10.05
N ALA A 231 22.72 12.66 -10.66
CA ALA A 231 23.81 11.86 -10.07
C ALA A 231 25.17 11.99 -10.75
N SER A 232 25.27 12.81 -11.79
CA SER A 232 26.52 13.14 -12.48
C SER A 232 27.07 14.48 -12.03
#